data_AF-A0A518BGF9-F1
#
_entry.id   AF-A0A518BGF9-F1
#
_cell.length_a   1.000
_cell.length_b   1.000
_cell.length_c   1.000
_cell.angle_alpha   90.00
_cell.angle_beta   90.00
_cell.angle_gamma   90.00
#
_symmetry.space_group_name_H-M   'P 1'
#
loop_
_entity.id
_entity.type
_entity.pdbx_description
1 polymer ?
#
loop_
_entity_poly.entity_id
_entity_poly.type
_entity_poly.pdbx_seq_one_letter_code
_entity_poly.pdbx_strand_id
1 'polypeptide(L)'
;MLPGLDRLWLPVVSLGSCLALAFFGAQMLLELPSSVDEAEAHQLSLKAIENLRTISAAQARFAADGTIDEDHDGLGEYGFLRELGGNLTRGAAGRPRPSLIGTALTSAVVNTRGHRAALDGHYVFQVWLPGRGGAPLSDAVSIEFAGPGAIQTDQAEQRWCAYAWPASEVTGQQPAYYVGVEGTIWATDWNHGPHYQGLDSGPDTGAASSAGGSVWSGPAGDGRPSRDGRIWYPLLR
;
A
#
# COMPACT_ATOMS: atom_id res chain seq x y z
N MET A 1 -38.17 48.47 81.80
CA MET A 1 -36.82 47.89 81.99
C MET A 1 -36.91 46.45 81.49
N LEU A 2 -36.56 46.21 80.22
CA LEU A 2 -36.70 44.91 79.55
C LEU A 2 -35.32 44.21 79.49
N PRO A 3 -35.25 42.89 79.73
CA PRO A 3 -33.99 42.15 79.76
C PRO A 3 -33.61 41.56 78.40
N GLY A 4 -32.30 41.40 78.20
CA GLY A 4 -31.69 40.23 77.54
C GLY A 4 -32.02 39.95 76.08
N LEU A 5 -31.21 40.46 75.16
CA LEU A 5 -31.04 39.88 73.83
C LEU A 5 -29.63 39.25 73.76
N ASP A 6 -29.60 37.95 74.03
CA ASP A 6 -28.44 37.09 73.87
C ASP A 6 -28.04 37.00 72.39
N ARG A 7 -26.84 37.54 72.10
CA ARG A 7 -26.19 37.42 70.79
C ARG A 7 -25.50 36.06 70.69
N LEU A 8 -26.22 35.08 70.15
CA LEU A 8 -25.63 33.83 69.65
C LEU A 8 -24.84 34.11 68.36
N TRP A 9 -23.54 34.26 68.49
CA TRP A 9 -22.59 34.18 67.38
C TRP A 9 -22.35 32.71 67.04
N LEU A 10 -22.94 32.23 65.94
CA LEU A 10 -22.51 30.98 65.31
C LEU A 10 -21.28 31.27 64.42
N PRO A 11 -20.16 30.55 64.57
CA PRO A 11 -19.07 30.63 63.62
C PRO A 11 -19.50 29.93 62.32
N VAL A 12 -19.55 30.69 61.23
CA VAL A 12 -19.60 30.17 59.86
C VAL A 12 -18.24 29.51 59.58
N VAL A 13 -18.11 28.23 59.93
CA VAL A 13 -16.93 27.44 59.57
C VAL A 13 -17.07 27.04 58.10
N SER A 14 -16.14 27.56 57.30
CA SER A 14 -15.94 27.34 55.87
C SER A 14 -16.07 25.88 55.46
N LEU A 15 -17.13 25.57 54.71
CA LEU A 15 -17.37 24.29 54.03
C LEU A 15 -16.86 24.36 52.58
N GLY A 16 -15.66 24.91 52.38
CA GLY A 16 -15.15 25.31 51.07
C GLY A 16 -13.79 24.72 50.69
N SER A 17 -13.45 23.51 51.15
CA SER A 17 -12.11 22.95 50.84
C SER A 17 -12.04 21.47 50.48
N CYS A 18 -13.16 20.74 50.40
CA CYS A 18 -13.13 19.35 49.93
C CYS A 18 -13.45 19.16 48.43
N LEU A 19 -13.88 20.21 47.71
CA LEU A 19 -14.30 20.07 46.30
C LEU A 19 -13.22 20.40 45.26
N ALA A 20 -12.03 20.85 45.68
CA ALA A 20 -10.95 21.24 44.75
C ALA A 20 -9.97 20.10 44.42
N LEU A 21 -9.90 19.05 45.24
CA LEU A 21 -9.00 17.90 45.03
C LEU A 21 -9.63 16.76 44.21
N ALA A 22 -10.95 16.77 44.01
CA ALA A 22 -11.64 15.78 43.17
C ALA A 22 -11.65 16.16 41.67
N PHE A 23 -11.39 17.42 41.33
CA PHE A 23 -11.40 17.89 39.93
C PHE A 23 -10.05 17.73 39.20
N PHE A 24 -8.93 17.64 39.93
CA PHE A 24 -7.62 17.39 39.31
C PHE A 24 -7.34 15.91 39.03
N GLY A 25 -7.96 14.98 39.77
CA GLY A 25 -7.79 13.54 39.55
C GLY A 25 -8.64 12.95 38.41
N ALA A 26 -9.68 13.66 37.96
CA ALA A 26 -10.61 13.19 36.94
C ALA A 26 -10.30 13.70 35.52
N GLN A 27 -9.33 14.61 35.37
CA GLN A 27 -8.90 15.14 34.06
C GLN A 27 -7.69 14.37 33.48
N MET A 28 -7.09 13.44 34.24
CA MET A 28 -5.95 12.63 33.78
C MET A 28 -6.38 11.23 33.30
N LEU A 29 -7.51 11.11 32.60
CA LEU A 29 -8.00 9.81 32.12
C LEU A 29 -8.71 9.86 30.76
N LEU A 30 -8.46 10.85 29.92
CA LEU A 30 -9.23 10.96 28.67
C LEU A 30 -8.45 11.57 27.51
N GLU A 31 -7.32 10.98 27.10
CA GLU A 31 -6.65 11.34 25.82
C GLU A 31 -5.55 10.34 25.38
N LEU A 32 -5.77 9.03 25.57
CA LEU A 32 -5.01 7.99 24.86
C LEU A 32 -6.06 7.13 24.15
N PRO A 33 -6.16 7.08 22.79
CA PRO A 33 -5.05 7.10 21.82
C PRO A 33 -5.33 7.85 20.48
N SER A 34 -4.52 8.86 20.13
CA SER A 34 -4.22 9.13 18.70
C SER A 34 -2.87 8.53 18.31
N SER A 35 -1.92 8.52 19.24
CA SER A 35 -0.54 8.11 18.97
C SER A 35 -0.32 6.61 18.74
N VAL A 36 -1.17 5.73 19.32
CA VAL A 36 -1.05 4.27 19.13
C VAL A 36 -1.53 3.87 17.73
N ASP A 37 -2.68 4.39 17.31
CA ASP A 37 -3.25 4.14 15.99
C ASP A 37 -2.36 4.73 14.88
N GLU A 38 -1.80 5.93 15.11
CA GLU A 38 -0.82 6.53 14.20
C GLU A 38 0.48 5.72 14.11
N ALA A 39 0.98 5.21 15.23
CA ALA A 39 2.17 4.37 15.25
C ALA A 39 1.93 3.03 14.53
N GLU A 40 0.77 2.40 14.72
CA GLU A 40 0.40 1.18 14.01
C GLU A 40 0.27 1.44 12.51
N ALA A 41 -0.45 2.50 12.11
CA ALA A 41 -0.58 2.88 10.70
C ALA A 41 0.78 3.15 10.03
N HIS A 42 1.72 3.74 10.78
CA HIS A 42 3.09 3.92 10.32
C HIS A 42 3.83 2.59 10.14
N GLN A 43 3.71 1.64 11.08
CA GLN A 43 4.32 0.31 10.93
C GLN A 43 3.76 -0.45 9.72
N LEU A 44 2.44 -0.38 9.49
CA LEU A 44 1.80 -0.99 8.32
C LEU A 44 2.32 -0.38 7.01
N SER A 45 2.48 0.93 6.97
CA SER A 45 3.07 1.66 5.85
C SER A 45 4.53 1.23 5.57
N LEU A 46 5.35 1.10 6.62
CA LEU A 46 6.74 0.63 6.48
C LEU A 46 6.81 -0.79 5.94
N LYS A 47 5.93 -1.69 6.42
CA LYS A 47 5.84 -3.06 5.92
C LYS A 47 5.46 -3.11 4.45
N ALA A 48 4.52 -2.26 4.02
CA ALA A 48 4.14 -2.16 2.62
C ALA A 48 5.31 -1.70 1.73
N ILE A 49 6.09 -0.72 2.20
CA ILE A 49 7.30 -0.24 1.52
C ILE A 49 8.34 -1.36 1.42
N GLU A 50 8.58 -2.11 2.49
CA GLU A 50 9.51 -3.25 2.49
C GLU A 50 9.09 -4.34 1.50
N ASN A 51 7.80 -4.66 1.43
CA ASN A 51 7.25 -5.61 0.46
C ASN A 51 7.45 -5.12 -0.98
N LEU A 52 7.25 -3.83 -1.27
CA LEU A 52 7.54 -3.27 -2.60
C LEU A 52 9.03 -3.31 -2.95
N ARG A 53 9.93 -3.06 -1.99
CA ARG A 53 11.38 -3.22 -2.19
C ARG A 53 11.72 -4.69 -2.49
N THR A 54 11.08 -5.62 -1.79
CA THR A 54 11.23 -7.06 -2.02
C THR A 54 10.75 -7.46 -3.42
N ILE A 55 9.59 -6.96 -3.86
CA ILE A 55 9.08 -7.17 -5.23
C ILE A 55 10.07 -6.61 -6.26
N SER A 56 10.56 -5.38 -6.07
CA SER A 56 11.52 -4.75 -6.99
C SER A 56 12.82 -5.56 -7.12
N ALA A 57 13.38 -6.03 -5.99
CA ALA A 57 14.56 -6.88 -6.01
C ALA A 57 14.29 -8.25 -6.65
N ALA A 58 13.12 -8.84 -6.40
CA ALA A 58 12.69 -10.09 -7.01
C ALA A 58 12.55 -9.96 -8.53
N GLN A 59 12.00 -8.84 -9.03
CA GLN A 59 11.90 -8.56 -10.47
C GLN A 59 13.26 -8.52 -11.13
N ALA A 60 14.20 -7.75 -10.57
CA ALA A 60 15.56 -7.64 -11.10
C ALA A 60 16.25 -9.01 -11.16
N ARG A 61 16.10 -9.83 -10.11
CA ARG A 61 16.64 -11.20 -10.09
C ARG A 61 15.94 -12.11 -11.10
N PHE A 62 14.62 -12.04 -11.19
CA PHE A 62 13.83 -12.90 -12.07
C PHE A 62 14.21 -12.72 -13.54
N ALA A 63 14.38 -11.45 -13.97
CA ALA A 63 14.87 -11.08 -15.29
C ALA A 63 16.34 -11.46 -15.48
N ALA A 64 17.23 -11.20 -14.50
CA ALA A 64 18.65 -11.56 -14.61
C ALA A 64 18.89 -13.07 -14.71
N ASP A 65 18.05 -13.88 -14.05
CA ASP A 65 18.10 -15.33 -14.11
C ASP A 65 17.61 -15.89 -15.47
N GLY A 66 17.07 -15.05 -16.36
CA GLY A 66 16.50 -15.49 -17.65
C GLY A 66 15.36 -16.48 -17.46
N THR A 67 14.54 -16.28 -16.41
CA THR A 67 13.54 -17.28 -16.01
C THR A 67 12.52 -17.53 -17.12
N ILE A 68 12.10 -16.45 -17.76
CA ILE A 68 11.19 -16.42 -18.89
C ILE A 68 11.92 -15.61 -19.97
N ASP A 69 11.98 -16.20 -21.15
CA ASP A 69 12.54 -15.65 -22.38
C ASP A 69 11.68 -16.29 -23.50
N GLU A 70 10.49 -15.74 -23.73
CA GLU A 70 9.48 -16.36 -24.60
C GLU A 70 9.87 -16.27 -26.09
N ASP A 71 10.63 -15.26 -26.50
CA ASP A 71 11.10 -15.07 -27.88
C ASP A 71 12.54 -15.54 -28.15
N HIS A 72 13.24 -16.03 -27.11
CA HIS A 72 14.54 -16.70 -27.20
C HIS A 72 15.68 -15.77 -27.67
N ASP A 73 15.62 -14.51 -27.28
CA ASP A 73 16.64 -13.52 -27.63
C ASP A 73 17.79 -13.45 -26.59
N GLY A 74 17.64 -14.15 -25.46
CA GLY A 74 18.61 -14.22 -24.38
C GLY A 74 18.46 -13.12 -23.32
N LEU A 75 17.41 -12.30 -23.38
CA LEU A 75 17.03 -11.34 -22.36
C LEU A 75 15.88 -11.91 -21.50
N GLY A 76 15.99 -11.78 -20.19
CA GLY A 76 14.95 -12.24 -19.29
C GLY A 76 13.82 -11.21 -19.11
N GLU A 77 12.59 -11.69 -19.15
CA GLU A 77 11.39 -10.89 -18.88
C GLU A 77 11.14 -10.70 -17.37
N TYR A 78 10.44 -9.63 -17.01
CA TYR A 78 9.85 -9.46 -15.68
C TYR A 78 8.66 -10.41 -15.44
N GLY A 79 8.38 -10.70 -14.17
CA GLY A 79 7.39 -11.69 -13.75
C GLY A 79 6.15 -11.12 -13.06
N PHE A 80 5.03 -11.84 -13.09
CA PHE A 80 3.88 -11.60 -12.22
C PHE A 80 4.13 -12.08 -10.78
N LEU A 81 3.31 -11.64 -9.82
CA LEU A 81 3.48 -12.01 -8.40
C LEU A 81 3.49 -13.53 -8.17
N ARG A 82 2.65 -14.30 -8.85
CA ARG A 82 2.67 -15.77 -8.77
C ARG A 82 3.96 -16.40 -9.31
N GLU A 83 4.57 -15.78 -10.31
CA GLU A 83 5.82 -16.26 -10.92
C GLU A 83 7.00 -15.94 -9.99
N LEU A 84 7.02 -14.73 -9.44
CA LEU A 84 7.95 -14.33 -8.39
C LEU A 84 7.77 -15.20 -7.13
N GLY A 85 6.54 -15.63 -6.84
CA GLY A 85 6.21 -16.56 -5.76
C GLY A 85 6.60 -18.02 -6.03
N GLY A 86 7.05 -18.35 -7.25
CA GLY A 86 7.49 -19.70 -7.61
C GLY A 86 6.36 -20.72 -7.85
N ASN A 87 5.10 -20.27 -7.91
CA ASN A 87 3.92 -21.14 -8.01
C ASN A 87 3.67 -21.62 -9.45
N LEU A 88 3.76 -20.72 -10.43
CA LEU A 88 3.57 -20.99 -11.85
C LEU A 88 4.47 -20.07 -12.64
N THR A 89 5.12 -20.58 -13.67
CA THR A 89 5.87 -19.80 -14.66
C THR A 89 5.14 -19.91 -15.99
N ARG A 90 4.90 -18.79 -16.68
CA ARG A 90 4.43 -18.81 -18.08
C ARG A 90 5.40 -19.63 -18.95
N GLY A 91 4.88 -20.31 -19.97
CA GLY A 91 5.67 -21.02 -20.99
C GLY A 91 6.40 -22.30 -20.54
N ALA A 92 6.88 -22.38 -19.29
CA ALA A 92 7.54 -23.58 -18.78
C ALA A 92 6.53 -24.59 -18.22
N ALA A 93 6.76 -25.88 -18.47
CA ALA A 93 5.95 -26.99 -17.98
C ALA A 93 6.05 -27.17 -16.45
N GLY A 94 5.52 -26.22 -15.69
CA GLY A 94 5.18 -26.34 -14.27
C GLY A 94 6.32 -26.72 -13.34
N ARG A 95 7.57 -26.33 -13.62
CA ARG A 95 8.67 -26.56 -12.67
C ARG A 95 8.55 -25.57 -11.51
N PRO A 96 8.27 -26.03 -10.27
CA PRO A 96 8.23 -25.14 -9.12
C PRO A 96 9.60 -24.50 -8.92
N ARG A 97 9.63 -23.23 -8.54
CA ARG A 97 10.86 -22.51 -8.22
C ARG A 97 10.81 -22.01 -6.78
N PRO A 98 11.97 -21.78 -6.14
CA PRO A 98 11.99 -21.06 -4.87
C PRO A 98 11.34 -19.68 -5.02
N SER A 99 10.47 -19.33 -4.08
CA SER A 99 9.85 -17.99 -4.05
C SER A 99 10.93 -16.91 -3.87
N LEU A 100 10.88 -15.88 -4.70
CA LEU A 100 11.74 -14.69 -4.62
C LEU A 100 11.15 -13.60 -3.72
N ILE A 101 9.84 -13.66 -3.44
CA ILE A 101 9.11 -12.66 -2.64
C ILE A 101 8.71 -13.19 -1.24
N GLY A 102 9.21 -14.37 -0.88
CA GLY A 102 8.96 -15.00 0.42
C GLY A 102 7.53 -15.56 0.58
N THR A 103 7.32 -16.33 1.64
CA THR A 103 6.05 -17.04 1.88
C THR A 103 4.89 -16.09 2.14
N ALA A 104 5.11 -14.97 2.84
CA ALA A 104 4.05 -14.02 3.20
C ALA A 104 3.27 -13.50 1.99
N LEU A 105 3.96 -13.03 0.96
CA LEU A 105 3.33 -12.55 -0.28
C LEU A 105 2.87 -13.70 -1.18
N THR A 106 3.50 -14.87 -1.09
CA THR A 106 3.19 -16.04 -1.93
C THR A 106 1.90 -16.76 -1.49
N SER A 107 1.62 -16.83 -0.19
CA SER A 107 0.45 -17.56 0.36
C SER A 107 -0.85 -16.76 0.32
N ALA A 108 -0.78 -15.46 0.04
CA ALA A 108 -1.90 -14.54 0.21
C ALA A 108 -2.44 -13.98 -1.11
N VAL A 109 -2.44 -14.80 -2.17
CA VAL A 109 -3.02 -14.40 -3.45
C VAL A 109 -4.55 -14.28 -3.32
N VAL A 110 -5.07 -13.07 -3.47
CA VAL A 110 -6.49 -12.73 -3.47
C VAL A 110 -6.94 -12.34 -4.88
N ASN A 111 -8.23 -12.52 -5.18
CA ASN A 111 -8.85 -12.01 -6.40
C ASN A 111 -9.43 -10.60 -6.13
N THR A 112 -9.15 -9.64 -7.01
CA THR A 112 -9.55 -8.23 -6.94
C THR A 112 -10.11 -7.78 -8.30
N ARG A 113 -11.41 -7.49 -8.44
CA ARG A 113 -12.06 -7.12 -9.73
C ARG A 113 -11.63 -7.95 -10.97
N GLY A 114 -11.35 -9.25 -10.80
CA GLY A 114 -10.84 -10.09 -11.89
C GLY A 114 -9.33 -9.95 -12.17
N HIS A 115 -8.59 -9.37 -11.24
CA HIS A 115 -7.14 -9.34 -11.09
C HIS A 115 -6.71 -10.21 -9.90
N ARG A 116 -5.45 -10.61 -9.85
CA ARG A 116 -4.88 -11.35 -8.72
C ARG A 116 -3.86 -10.43 -8.08
N ALA A 117 -3.99 -10.26 -6.77
CA ALA A 117 -3.13 -9.43 -5.96
C ALA A 117 -2.61 -10.23 -4.78
N ALA A 118 -1.50 -9.85 -4.16
CA ALA A 118 -1.09 -10.41 -2.88
C ALA A 118 -1.66 -9.56 -1.74
N LEU A 119 -2.13 -10.19 -0.66
CA LEU A 119 -2.66 -9.53 0.52
C LEU A 119 -1.73 -9.79 1.72
N ASP A 120 -0.99 -8.79 2.18
CA ASP A 120 -0.20 -8.93 3.42
C ASP A 120 -1.00 -8.50 4.66
N GLY A 121 -2.22 -9.02 4.78
CA GLY A 121 -3.20 -8.68 5.83
C GLY A 121 -3.80 -7.26 5.72
N HIS A 122 -2.96 -6.24 5.46
CA HIS A 122 -3.32 -4.82 5.52
C HIS A 122 -3.15 -4.09 4.20
N TYR A 123 -2.30 -4.61 3.31
CA TYR A 123 -2.06 -4.04 1.99
C TYR A 123 -2.28 -5.08 0.90
N VAL A 124 -2.87 -4.62 -0.20
CA VAL A 124 -3.04 -5.35 -1.43
C VAL A 124 -1.94 -4.92 -2.39
N PHE A 125 -1.27 -5.88 -3.02
CA PHE A 125 -0.16 -5.66 -3.96
C PHE A 125 -0.51 -6.20 -5.32
N GLN A 126 -0.30 -5.42 -6.37
CA GLN A 126 -0.58 -5.83 -7.73
C GLN A 126 0.56 -5.44 -8.66
N VAL A 127 1.02 -6.41 -9.46
CA VAL A 127 2.04 -6.21 -10.49
C VAL A 127 1.36 -6.17 -11.87
N TRP A 128 1.86 -5.27 -12.71
CA TRP A 128 1.43 -5.11 -14.09
C TRP A 128 2.62 -5.27 -15.04
N LEU A 129 2.39 -5.99 -16.14
CA LEU A 129 3.33 -6.18 -17.25
C LEU A 129 2.70 -5.72 -18.57
N PRO A 130 3.51 -5.33 -19.56
CA PRO A 130 3.02 -5.03 -20.91
C PRO A 130 2.48 -6.28 -21.60
N GLY A 131 1.19 -6.28 -21.87
CA GLY A 131 0.54 -7.21 -22.78
C GLY A 131 0.76 -6.87 -24.24
N ARG A 132 0.26 -7.73 -25.13
CA ARG A 132 0.26 -7.52 -26.58
C ARG A 132 -0.34 -6.16 -26.94
N GLY A 133 0.37 -5.41 -27.80
CA GLY A 133 -0.01 -4.04 -28.17
C GLY A 133 0.24 -2.99 -27.09
N GLY A 134 0.98 -3.34 -26.03
CA GLY A 134 1.33 -2.46 -24.92
C GLY A 134 0.24 -2.30 -23.86
N ALA A 135 -0.87 -3.03 -23.96
CA ALA A 135 -1.96 -2.98 -22.99
C ALA A 135 -1.52 -3.61 -21.66
N PRO A 136 -1.72 -2.96 -20.50
CA PRO A 136 -1.26 -3.50 -19.24
C PRO A 136 -2.05 -4.76 -18.85
N LEU A 137 -1.33 -5.80 -18.44
CA LEU A 137 -1.87 -7.06 -17.95
C LEU A 137 -1.45 -7.28 -16.50
N SER A 138 -2.33 -7.89 -15.72
CA SER A 138 -2.01 -8.37 -14.37
C SER A 138 -2.25 -9.88 -14.25
N ASP A 139 -1.84 -10.41 -13.11
CA ASP A 139 -1.70 -11.85 -12.83
C ASP A 139 -2.99 -12.68 -13.08
N ALA A 140 -4.19 -12.14 -12.86
CA ALA A 140 -5.41 -12.94 -13.14
C ALA A 140 -5.78 -13.04 -14.62
N VAL A 141 -5.34 -12.10 -15.46
CA VAL A 141 -5.69 -12.10 -16.88
C VAL A 141 -4.67 -12.90 -17.69
N SER A 142 -3.39 -12.86 -17.29
CA SER A 142 -2.29 -13.32 -18.13
C SER A 142 -2.03 -14.83 -18.09
N ILE A 143 -2.01 -15.46 -16.91
CA ILE A 143 -1.45 -16.83 -16.80
C ILE A 143 -2.46 -17.92 -17.20
N GLU A 144 -3.74 -17.74 -16.87
CA GLU A 144 -4.76 -18.78 -17.10
C GLU A 144 -5.64 -18.51 -18.33
N PHE A 145 -5.76 -17.25 -18.79
CA PHE A 145 -6.73 -16.88 -19.84
C PHE A 145 -6.12 -16.33 -21.12
N ALA A 146 -4.97 -15.66 -21.06
CA ALA A 146 -4.44 -14.97 -22.22
C ALA A 146 -3.59 -15.86 -23.16
N GLY A 147 -3.17 -17.04 -22.69
CA GLY A 147 -2.40 -18.01 -23.48
C GLY A 147 -0.96 -17.56 -23.77
N PRO A 148 -0.18 -18.39 -24.49
CA PRO A 148 1.13 -17.99 -25.00
C PRO A 148 1.02 -16.72 -25.86
N GLY A 149 1.99 -15.81 -25.77
CA GLY A 149 2.02 -14.55 -26.51
C GLY A 149 1.06 -13.46 -26.01
N ALA A 150 0.49 -13.64 -24.82
CA ALA A 150 -0.30 -12.62 -24.14
C ALA A 150 0.52 -11.37 -23.79
N ILE A 151 1.78 -11.60 -23.44
CA ILE A 151 2.74 -10.59 -23.02
C ILE A 151 3.51 -10.12 -24.24
N GLN A 152 3.81 -8.82 -24.27
CA GLN A 152 4.74 -8.30 -25.25
C GLN A 152 6.15 -8.44 -24.66
N THR A 153 6.84 -9.50 -25.05
CA THR A 153 8.18 -9.90 -24.59
C THR A 153 9.17 -8.72 -24.55
N ASP A 154 9.38 -8.06 -25.69
CA ASP A 154 10.29 -6.90 -25.82
C ASP A 154 10.04 -5.80 -24.78
N GLN A 155 8.77 -5.57 -24.42
CA GLN A 155 8.41 -4.54 -23.45
C GLN A 155 8.44 -5.08 -22.02
N ALA A 156 8.14 -6.37 -21.82
CA ALA A 156 8.20 -7.03 -20.53
C ALA A 156 9.63 -7.27 -20.04
N GLU A 157 10.66 -7.14 -20.88
CA GLU A 157 12.06 -7.03 -20.46
C GLU A 157 12.40 -5.64 -19.90
N GLN A 158 11.67 -4.62 -20.32
CA GLN A 158 12.04 -3.22 -20.09
C GLN A 158 11.13 -2.52 -19.10
N ARG A 159 9.91 -3.03 -18.90
CA ARG A 159 8.85 -2.32 -18.20
C ARG A 159 8.04 -3.25 -17.33
N TRP A 160 7.79 -2.78 -16.12
CA TRP A 160 6.82 -3.31 -15.20
C TRP A 160 6.45 -2.20 -14.22
N CYS A 161 5.35 -2.38 -13.51
CA CYS A 161 5.09 -1.61 -12.31
C CYS A 161 4.33 -2.42 -11.28
N ALA A 162 4.38 -1.98 -10.02
CA ALA A 162 3.57 -2.50 -8.96
C ALA A 162 2.92 -1.37 -8.17
N TYR A 163 1.71 -1.65 -7.69
CA TYR A 163 0.99 -0.81 -6.75
C TYR A 163 0.80 -1.56 -5.43
N ALA A 164 0.75 -0.80 -4.34
CA ALA A 164 0.27 -1.27 -3.05
C ALA A 164 -0.78 -0.31 -2.48
N TRP A 165 -1.91 -0.81 -1.98
CA TRP A 165 -2.93 0.03 -1.33
C TRP A 165 -3.59 -0.68 -0.14
N PRO A 166 -4.19 0.08 0.80
CA PRO A 166 -4.87 -0.50 1.96
C PRO A 166 -5.98 -1.51 1.61
N ALA A 167 -5.96 -2.68 2.24
CA ALA A 167 -6.88 -3.79 1.99
C ALA A 167 -8.25 -3.63 2.64
N SER A 168 -8.38 -2.75 3.63
CA SER A 168 -9.62 -2.49 4.36
C SER A 168 -9.65 -1.04 4.81
N GLU A 169 -10.85 -0.59 5.19
CA GLU A 169 -11.04 0.64 5.96
C GLU A 169 -10.57 0.40 7.41
N VAL A 170 -9.31 0.04 7.63
CA VAL A 170 -8.74 0.08 8.98
C VAL A 170 -8.26 1.51 9.24
N THR A 171 -8.57 2.00 10.44
CA THR A 171 -8.26 3.32 10.99
C THR A 171 -6.90 3.84 10.56
N GLY A 172 -6.90 5.04 10.02
CA GLY A 172 -5.68 5.68 9.54
C GLY A 172 -5.70 5.83 8.03
N GLN A 173 -5.65 7.08 7.64
CA GLN A 173 -5.65 7.60 6.30
C GLN A 173 -4.32 7.25 5.58
N GLN A 174 -4.16 5.98 5.17
CA GLN A 174 -2.91 5.45 4.64
C GLN A 174 -2.75 5.69 3.12
N PRO A 175 -1.55 6.00 2.63
CA PRO A 175 -1.33 6.25 1.21
C PRO A 175 -1.28 4.93 0.41
N ALA A 176 -1.56 5.04 -0.89
CA ALA A 176 -1.17 4.03 -1.84
C ALA A 176 0.27 4.29 -2.32
N TYR A 177 0.92 3.22 -2.74
CA TYR A 177 2.30 3.24 -3.18
C TYR A 177 2.44 2.72 -4.61
N TYR A 178 3.46 3.21 -5.30
CA TYR A 178 3.84 2.80 -6.65
C TYR A 178 5.34 2.54 -6.72
N VAL A 179 5.75 1.53 -7.47
CA VAL A 179 7.14 1.29 -7.87
C VAL A 179 7.20 0.81 -9.32
N GLY A 180 8.14 1.35 -10.09
CA GLY A 180 8.41 0.96 -11.47
C GLY A 180 9.80 0.32 -11.62
N VAL A 181 10.23 0.17 -12.88
CA VAL A 181 11.55 -0.37 -13.23
C VAL A 181 12.71 0.44 -12.64
N GLU A 182 12.51 1.73 -12.36
CA GLU A 182 13.51 2.61 -11.76
C GLU A 182 13.79 2.26 -10.29
N GLY A 183 12.91 1.49 -9.64
CA GLY A 183 13.01 1.08 -8.24
C GLY A 183 12.71 2.18 -7.22
N THR A 184 12.39 3.41 -7.66
CA THR A 184 11.92 4.48 -6.77
C THR A 184 10.49 4.19 -6.32
N ILE A 185 10.26 4.22 -5.00
CA ILE A 185 8.91 4.08 -4.43
C ILE A 185 8.29 5.46 -4.30
N TRP A 186 7.04 5.56 -4.71
CA TRP A 186 6.23 6.77 -4.65
C TRP A 186 5.02 6.54 -3.75
N ALA A 187 4.54 7.58 -3.09
CA ALA A 187 3.35 7.56 -2.26
C ALA A 187 2.33 8.61 -2.73
N THR A 188 1.05 8.29 -2.73
CA THR A 188 -0.02 9.24 -3.02
C THR A 188 -0.13 10.31 -1.94
N ASP A 189 -0.55 11.50 -2.33
CA ASP A 189 -1.08 12.49 -1.42
C ASP A 189 -2.39 12.03 -0.75
N TRP A 190 -2.59 12.53 0.45
CA TRP A 190 -3.75 12.19 1.25
C TRP A 190 -5.01 13.01 0.88
N ASN A 191 -4.82 14.25 0.42
CA ASN A 191 -5.86 15.29 0.44
C ASN A 191 -6.86 15.27 -0.73
N HIS A 192 -6.78 14.31 -1.65
CA HIS A 192 -7.53 14.38 -2.91
C HIS A 192 -8.33 13.10 -3.22
N GLY A 193 -9.66 13.24 -3.29
CA GLY A 193 -10.58 12.29 -3.94
C GLY A 193 -10.86 10.96 -3.20
N PRO A 194 -11.68 10.08 -3.79
CA PRO A 194 -12.02 8.77 -3.21
C PRO A 194 -10.76 7.91 -3.01
N HIS A 195 -10.59 7.35 -1.81
CA HIS A 195 -9.38 6.67 -1.37
C HIS A 195 -9.16 5.33 -2.07
N TYR A 196 -7.89 5.00 -2.33
CA TYR A 196 -7.51 3.64 -2.72
C TYR A 196 -7.64 2.74 -1.51
N GLN A 197 -8.68 1.92 -1.47
CA GLN A 197 -8.97 1.08 -0.31
C GLN A 197 -9.83 -0.12 -0.65
N GLY A 198 -9.67 -1.18 0.12
CA GLY A 198 -10.39 -2.42 -0.09
C GLY A 198 -9.76 -3.26 -1.20
N LEU A 199 -10.16 -4.52 -1.28
CA LEU A 199 -9.66 -5.46 -2.28
C LEU A 199 -9.89 -4.96 -3.71
N ASP A 200 -11.00 -4.27 -3.95
CA ASP A 200 -11.43 -3.91 -5.30
C ASP A 200 -11.16 -2.46 -5.71
N SER A 201 -10.72 -1.57 -4.82
CA SER A 201 -10.55 -0.15 -5.15
C SER A 201 -9.08 0.28 -5.18
N GLY A 202 -8.24 -0.53 -5.82
CA GLY A 202 -6.85 -0.17 -6.06
C GLY A 202 -6.66 0.88 -7.17
N PRO A 203 -5.43 1.39 -7.33
CA PRO A 203 -5.08 2.25 -8.45
C PRO A 203 -5.22 1.54 -9.80
N ASP A 204 -5.74 2.27 -10.80
CA ASP A 204 -5.64 1.82 -12.19
C ASP A 204 -4.17 1.74 -12.64
N THR A 205 -3.90 0.93 -13.65
CA THR A 205 -2.55 0.69 -14.21
C THR A 205 -1.73 1.95 -14.46
N GLY A 206 -2.36 2.98 -15.01
CA GLY A 206 -1.75 4.25 -15.32
C GLY A 206 -1.99 5.34 -14.26
N ALA A 207 -2.51 5.02 -13.07
CA ALA A 207 -2.86 6.00 -12.05
C ALA A 207 -1.68 6.92 -11.72
N ALA A 208 -0.53 6.31 -11.43
CA ALA A 208 0.72 7.02 -11.17
C ALA A 208 1.37 7.60 -12.42
N SER A 209 0.91 7.32 -13.65
CA SER A 209 1.60 7.85 -14.84
C SER A 209 1.41 9.36 -15.01
N SER A 210 2.40 10.03 -15.59
CA SER A 210 2.25 11.43 -16.00
C SER A 210 1.07 11.62 -16.97
N ALA A 211 0.38 12.76 -16.87
CA ALA A 211 -0.75 13.08 -17.73
C ALA A 211 -0.32 13.11 -19.21
N GLY A 212 -0.97 12.27 -20.04
CA GLY A 212 -0.62 12.10 -21.45
C GLY A 212 0.61 11.22 -21.73
N GLY A 213 1.28 10.73 -20.68
CA GLY A 213 2.41 9.80 -20.79
C GLY A 213 2.00 8.36 -21.10
N SER A 214 3.01 7.49 -21.27
CA SER A 214 2.79 6.05 -21.25
C SER A 214 2.36 5.60 -19.85
N VAL A 215 1.54 4.55 -19.72
CA VAL A 215 1.18 4.00 -18.39
C VAL A 215 2.40 3.53 -17.59
N TRP A 216 3.55 3.35 -18.27
CA TRP A 216 4.82 2.91 -17.71
C TRP A 216 5.77 4.05 -17.32
N SER A 217 5.42 5.31 -17.55
CA SER A 217 6.36 6.44 -17.37
C SER A 217 6.57 6.87 -15.91
N GLY A 218 5.93 6.18 -14.95
CA GLY A 218 5.88 6.59 -13.55
C GLY A 218 5.25 7.98 -13.30
N PRO A 219 5.25 8.43 -12.03
CA PRO A 219 4.82 9.75 -11.60
C PRO A 219 5.41 10.91 -12.36
N ALA A 220 4.58 11.93 -12.58
CA ALA A 220 5.02 13.19 -13.16
C ALA A 220 6.11 13.89 -12.33
N GLY A 221 6.17 13.62 -11.02
CA GLY A 221 7.07 14.30 -10.08
C GLY A 221 6.68 15.75 -9.79
N ASP A 222 7.52 16.43 -9.01
CA ASP A 222 7.50 17.89 -8.79
C ASP A 222 6.14 18.48 -8.36
N GLY A 223 5.34 17.73 -7.61
CA GLY A 223 4.03 18.19 -7.13
C GLY A 223 2.96 18.29 -8.22
N ARG A 224 3.21 17.76 -9.42
CA ARG A 224 2.22 17.76 -10.51
C ARG A 224 1.24 16.58 -10.34
N PRO A 225 -0.06 16.80 -10.62
CA PRO A 225 -1.01 15.70 -10.66
C PRO A 225 -0.62 14.65 -11.70
N SER A 226 -0.75 13.38 -11.32
CA SER A 226 -0.66 12.23 -12.23
C SER A 226 -2.01 12.01 -12.94
N ARG A 227 -2.12 10.95 -13.75
CA ARG A 227 -3.32 10.68 -14.56
C ARG A 227 -4.59 10.50 -13.72
N ASP A 228 -4.45 9.97 -12.51
CA ASP A 228 -5.54 9.84 -11.54
C ASP A 228 -5.95 11.16 -10.87
N GLY A 229 -5.27 12.27 -11.18
CA GLY A 229 -5.47 13.58 -10.56
C GLY A 229 -4.82 13.74 -9.19
N ARG A 230 -4.13 12.71 -8.67
CA ARG A 230 -3.41 12.74 -7.38
C ARG A 230 -1.97 13.16 -7.56
N ILE A 231 -1.37 13.70 -6.50
CA ILE A 231 0.07 13.96 -6.48
C ILE A 231 0.77 12.74 -5.89
N TRP A 232 1.82 12.29 -6.56
CA TRP A 232 2.66 11.19 -6.10
C TRP A 232 4.03 11.73 -5.70
N TYR A 233 4.45 11.48 -4.46
CA TYR A 233 5.72 11.95 -3.91
C TYR A 233 6.73 10.82 -3.83
N PRO A 234 7.99 11.04 -4.24
CA PRO A 234 9.01 10.02 -4.11
C PRO A 234 9.38 9.86 -2.63
N LEU A 235 9.39 8.62 -2.16
CA LEU A 235 10.00 8.30 -0.88
C LEU A 235 11.51 8.29 -1.06
N LEU A 236 12.23 9.01 -0.18
CA LEU A 236 13.69 9.02 -0.19
C LEU A 236 14.22 7.59 -0.13
N ARG A 237 15.21 7.29 -0.98
CA ARG A 237 15.82 5.95 -1.08
C ARG A 237 16.53 5.57 0.20
#